data_AF-A0A935RLH4-F1
#
_entry.id   AF-A0A935RLH4-F1
#
_cell.length_a   1.000
_cell.length_b   1.000
_cell.length_c   1.000
_cell.angle_alpha   90.00
_cell.angle_beta   90.00
_cell.angle_gamma   90.00
#
_symmetry.space_group_name_H-M   'P 1'
#
loop_
_entity.id
_entity.type
_entity.pdbx_description
1 polymer ?
#
loop_
_entity_poly.entity_id
_entity_poly.type
_entity_poly.pdbx_seq_one_letter_code
_entity_poly.pdbx_strand_id
1 'polypeptide(L)'
;MRKSLGTVILTLMLGVLIGAIVSEVLGLFLSKGSVAEQLFVRYVAFGPEVNHWNLVILDITFGFQIHFNLMSVIGVFVASQILRWYR
;
A
#
# COMPACT_ATOMS: atom_id res chain seq x y z
N MET A 1 -24.92 8.61 8.82
CA MET A 1 -23.70 9.43 9.05
C MET A 1 -23.00 9.63 7.71
N ARG A 2 -23.07 10.82 7.09
CA ARG A 2 -22.28 11.10 5.87
C ARG A 2 -20.81 11.17 6.30
N LYS A 3 -20.04 10.09 6.13
CA LYS A 3 -18.58 10.22 6.27
C LYS A 3 -18.13 11.23 5.22
N SER A 4 -17.46 12.31 5.62
CA SER A 4 -16.92 13.24 4.64
C SER A 4 -15.98 12.47 3.72
N LEU A 5 -16.00 12.77 2.43
CA LEU A 5 -15.15 12.13 1.43
C LEU A 5 -13.67 12.13 1.88
N GLY A 6 -13.23 13.23 2.51
CA GLY A 6 -11.90 13.36 3.08
C GLY A 6 -11.59 12.37 4.19
N THR A 7 -12.57 12.02 5.04
CA THR A 7 -12.36 10.99 6.08
C THR A 7 -12.12 9.62 5.44
N VAL A 8 -12.84 9.29 4.37
CA VAL A 8 -12.71 8.01 3.66
C VAL A 8 -11.35 7.92 2.99
N ILE A 9 -10.94 8.97 2.26
CA ILE A 9 -9.64 9.05 1.60
C ILE A 9 -8.51 8.93 2.63
N LEU A 10 -8.61 9.65 3.75
CA LEU A 10 -7.61 9.59 4.83
C LEU A 10 -7.50 8.17 5.41
N THR A 11 -8.64 7.53 5.68
CA THR A 11 -8.66 6.15 6.21
C THR A 11 -7.97 5.18 5.24
N LEU A 12 -8.27 5.31 3.95
CA LEU A 12 -7.67 4.47 2.91
C LEU A 12 -6.17 4.70 2.83
N MET A 13 -5.71 5.96 2.78
CA MET A 13 -4.29 6.27 2.72
C MET A 13 -3.52 5.75 3.93
N LEU A 14 -4.00 6.04 5.15
CA LEU A 14 -3.36 5.57 6.37
C LEU A 14 -3.34 4.04 6.43
N GLY A 15 -4.43 3.42 6.05
CA GLY A 15 -4.56 1.97 6.03
C GLY A 15 -3.58 1.28 5.09
N VAL A 16 -3.49 1.77 3.86
CA VAL A 16 -2.55 1.24 2.85
C VAL A 16 -1.12 1.42 3.34
N LEU A 17 -0.79 2.59 3.90
CA LEU A 17 0.54 2.88 4.43
C LEU A 17 0.93 1.92 5.56
N ILE A 18 0.04 1.74 6.55
CA ILE A 18 0.27 0.81 7.67
C ILE A 18 0.46 -0.61 7.15
N GLY A 19 -0.42 -1.06 6.24
CA GLY A 19 -0.33 -2.39 5.67
C GLY A 19 0.95 -2.61 4.86
N ALA A 20 1.42 -1.61 4.12
CA ALA A 20 2.68 -1.67 3.38
C ALA A 20 3.89 -1.87 4.31
N ILE A 21 3.97 -1.07 5.39
CA ILE A 21 5.05 -1.18 6.39
C ILE A 21 5.04 -2.58 7.02
N VAL A 22 3.86 -3.06 7.43
CA VAL A 22 3.73 -4.40 8.04
C VAL A 22 4.10 -5.51 7.06
N SER A 23 3.67 -5.38 5.80
CA SER A 23 4.02 -6.33 4.74
C SER A 23 5.53 -6.43 4.52
N GLU A 24 6.22 -5.30 4.49
CA GLU A 24 7.67 -5.25 4.30
C GLU A 24 8.41 -5.89 5.48
N VAL A 25 7.98 -5.60 6.72
CA VAL A 25 8.53 -6.24 7.92
C VAL A 25 8.30 -7.75 7.90
N LEU A 26 7.10 -8.21 7.54
CA LEU A 26 6.82 -9.65 7.40
C LEU A 26 7.68 -10.29 6.31
N GLY A 27 7.89 -9.60 5.20
CA GLY A 27 8.73 -10.08 4.09
C GLY A 27 10.17 -10.40 4.50
N LEU A 28 10.71 -9.74 5.52
CA LEU A 28 12.06 -10.02 6.04
C LEU A 28 12.17 -11.40 6.72
N PHE A 29 11.07 -11.94 7.21
CA PHE A 29 11.03 -13.22 7.93
C PHE A 29 10.50 -14.38 7.07
N LEU A 30 9.98 -14.10 5.88
CA LEU A 30 9.38 -15.10 5.00
C LEU A 30 10.40 -15.62 4.00
N SER A 31 10.44 -16.94 3.84
CA SER A 31 11.26 -17.57 2.81
C SER A 31 10.73 -17.21 1.41
N LYS A 32 11.65 -16.85 0.52
CA LYS A 32 11.35 -16.55 -0.88
C LYS A 32 10.65 -17.73 -1.56
N GLY A 33 9.57 -17.46 -2.28
CA GLY A 33 8.71 -18.44 -2.96
C GLY A 33 7.64 -19.08 -2.07
N SER A 34 7.60 -18.79 -0.77
CA SER A 34 6.60 -19.37 0.14
C SER A 34 5.19 -18.85 -0.16
N VAL A 35 4.17 -19.68 0.14
CA VAL A 35 2.76 -19.28 0.02
C VAL A 35 2.46 -18.04 0.88
N ALA A 36 3.10 -17.93 2.04
CA ALA A 36 2.96 -16.77 2.92
C ALA A 36 3.50 -15.49 2.27
N GLU A 37 4.68 -15.53 1.63
CA GLU A 37 5.20 -14.36 0.90
C GLU A 37 4.26 -13.94 -0.23
N GLN A 38 3.74 -14.91 -0.99
CA GLN A 38 2.81 -14.63 -2.09
C GLN A 38 1.50 -13.99 -1.63
N LEU A 39 1.04 -14.30 -0.42
CA LEU A 39 -0.18 -13.73 0.13
C LEU A 39 0.04 -12.36 0.80
N PHE A 40 1.12 -12.23 1.58
CA PHE A 40 1.33 -11.05 2.42
C PHE A 40 2.20 -9.97 1.79
N VAL A 41 3.09 -10.33 0.86
CA VAL A 41 4.09 -9.43 0.28
C VAL A 41 3.75 -9.08 -1.16
N ARG A 42 3.32 -10.06 -1.96
CA ARG A 42 2.98 -9.82 -3.36
C ARG A 42 1.83 -8.81 -3.46
N TYR A 43 2.03 -7.81 -4.28
CA TYR A 43 1.07 -6.74 -4.50
C TYR A 43 0.54 -6.73 -5.94
N VAL A 44 -0.62 -6.12 -6.10
CA VAL A 44 -1.16 -5.69 -7.38
C VAL A 44 -0.87 -4.20 -7.50
N ALA A 45 -0.21 -3.80 -8.58
CA ALA A 45 0.01 -2.39 -8.89
C ALA A 45 -1.22 -1.81 -9.59
N PHE A 46 -1.66 -0.62 -9.15
CA PHE A 46 -2.74 0.13 -9.75
C PHE A 46 -2.36 1.60 -9.88
N GLY A 47 -2.59 2.20 -11.04
CA GLY A 47 -2.34 3.62 -11.28
C GLY A 47 -1.81 3.89 -12.68
N PRO A 48 -1.59 5.17 -13.02
CA PRO A 48 -0.88 5.58 -14.23
C PRO A 48 0.46 4.85 -14.33
N GLU A 49 0.83 4.47 -15.55
CA GLU A 49 2.12 3.81 -15.79
C GLU A 49 3.26 4.74 -15.39
N VAL A 50 4.28 4.17 -14.75
CA VAL A 50 5.47 4.92 -14.36
C VAL A 50 6.38 5.03 -15.58
N ASN A 51 6.57 6.26 -16.06
CA ASN A 51 7.40 6.52 -17.23
C ASN A 51 8.85 6.69 -16.81
N HIS A 52 9.70 5.79 -17.31
CA HIS A 52 11.14 5.83 -17.12
C HIS A 52 11.81 6.47 -18.34
N TRP A 53 12.52 7.57 -18.11
CA TRP A 53 13.26 8.30 -19.13
C TRP A 53 14.75 8.12 -18.86
N ASN A 54 15.41 7.36 -19.73
CA ASN A 54 16.87 7.19 -19.69
C ASN A 54 17.52 8.17 -20.67
N LEU A 55 18.18 9.20 -20.12
CA LEU A 55 18.86 10.24 -20.89
C LEU A 55 20.38 10.06 -20.90
N VAL A 56 20.88 8.84 -20.71
CA VAL A 56 22.30 8.43 -20.72
C VAL A 56 23.13 8.95 -19.54
N ILE A 57 23.05 10.25 -19.23
CA ILE A 57 23.74 10.90 -18.10
C ILE A 57 22.81 11.00 -16.88
N LEU A 58 21.50 10.93 -17.12
CA LEU A 58 20.47 11.14 -16.12
C LEU A 58 19.32 10.15 -16.34
N ASP A 59 18.93 9.46 -15.27
CA ASP A 59 17.73 8.64 -15.23
C ASP A 59 16.64 9.38 -14.45
N ILE A 60 15.49 9.61 -15.10
CA ILE A 60 14.33 10.27 -14.50
C ILE A 60 13.14 9.32 -14.53
N THR A 61 12.48 9.14 -13.39
CA THR A 61 11.28 8.33 -13.27
C THR A 61 10.10 9.23 -12.86
N PHE A 62 9.09 9.35 -13.72
CA PHE A 62 7.88 10.12 -13.47
C PHE A 62 6.64 9.23 -13.48
N GLY A 63 5.87 9.27 -12.41
CA GLY A 63 4.60 8.56 -12.32
C GLY A 63 4.21 8.27 -10.88
N PHE A 64 3.06 7.63 -10.73
CA PHE A 64 2.58 7.18 -9.43
C PHE A 64 1.81 5.87 -9.59
N GLN A 65 2.30 4.82 -8.95
CA GLN A 65 1.61 3.54 -8.84
C GLN A 65 1.36 3.22 -7.37
N ILE A 66 0.13 2.78 -7.09
CA ILE A 66 -0.26 2.28 -5.78
C ILE A 66 -0.09 0.77 -5.80
N HIS A 67 0.67 0.26 -4.84
CA HIS A 67 0.86 -1.17 -4.64
C HIS A 67 -0.10 -1.63 -3.53
N PHE A 68 -1.03 -2.53 -3.88
CA PHE A 68 -2.02 -3.06 -2.96
C PHE A 68 -1.76 -4.54 -2.70
N ASN A 69 -1.53 -4.93 -1.45
CA ASN A 69 -1.43 -6.33 -1.04
C ASN A 69 -2.48 -6.67 0.04
N LEU A 70 -2.54 -7.95 0.44
CA LEU A 70 -3.49 -8.38 1.48
C LEU A 70 -3.31 -7.60 2.78
N MET A 71 -2.06 -7.28 3.11
CA MET A 71 -1.73 -6.52 4.31
C MET A 71 -2.20 -5.06 4.22
N SER A 72 -2.20 -4.44 3.04
CA SER A 72 -2.84 -3.14 2.79
C SER A 72 -4.33 -3.16 3.10
N VAL A 73 -5.05 -4.23 2.74
CA VAL A 73 -6.48 -4.38 3.05
C VAL A 73 -6.70 -4.47 4.56
N ILE A 74 -5.88 -5.27 5.25
CA ILE A 74 -5.92 -5.40 6.71
C ILE A 74 -5.59 -4.06 7.37
N GLY A 75 -4.58 -3.34 6.87
CA GLY A 75 -4.22 -2.01 7.36
C GLY A 75 -5.35 -1.01 7.23
N VAL A 76 -6.08 -0.99 6.10
CA VAL A 76 -7.30 -0.18 5.92
C VAL A 76 -8.39 -0.57 6.92
N PHE A 77 -8.59 -1.85 7.17
CA PHE A 77 -9.54 -2.30 8.17
C PHE A 77 -9.17 -1.78 9.56
N VAL A 78 -7.91 -1.93 9.98
CA VAL A 78 -7.39 -1.45 11.27
C VAL A 78 -7.49 0.07 11.38
N ALA A 79 -7.04 0.82 10.36
CA ALA A 79 -7.13 2.27 10.32
C ALA A 79 -8.59 2.75 10.46
N SER A 80 -9.54 2.05 9.82
CA SER A 80 -10.97 2.33 9.95
C SER A 80 -11.48 2.11 11.37
N GLN A 81 -11.00 1.09 12.09
CA GLN A 81 -11.34 0.86 13.50
C GLN A 81 -10.78 1.95 14.40
N ILE A 82 -9.51 2.31 14.23
CA ILE A 82 -8.85 3.38 15.00
C ILE A 82 -9.58 4.71 14.79
N LEU A 83 -9.88 5.07 13.53
CA LEU A 83 -10.56 6.31 13.22
C LEU A 83 -12.03 6.31 13.69
N ARG A 84 -12.64 5.13 13.83
CA ARG A 84 -13.98 4.98 14.44
C ARG A 84 -13.95 5.20 15.94
N TRP A 85 -12.86 4.84 16.63
CA TRP A 85 -12.72 5.08 18.08
C TRP A 85 -12.39 6.52 18.42
N TYR A 86 -11.73 7.24 17.51
CA TYR A 86 -11.42 8.66 17.67
C TYR A 86 -12.62 9.59 17.39
N ARG A 87 -13.72 9.06 16.86
CA ARG A 87 -14.93 9.81 16.48
C ARG A 87 -16.10 9.44 17.37
#